data_AF-A0A535P868-F1
#
_entry.id   AF-A0A535P868-F1
#
_cell.length_a   1.000
_cell.length_b   1.000
_cell.length_c   1.000
_cell.angle_alpha   90.00
_cell.angle_beta   90.00
_cell.angle_gamma   90.00
#
_symmetry.space_group_name_H-M   'P 1'
#
loop_
_entity.id
_entity.type
_entity.pdbx_description
1 polymer ?
#
loop_
_entity_poly.entity_id
_entity_poly.type
_entity_poly.pdbx_seq_one_letter_code
_entity_poly.pdbx_strand_id
1 'polypeptide(L)' 'MVGLRERKKQQTRQQIFEASQHLFARRGFAEVKVAEVAEAANVSEMTVYNYFPTKEDLFYAGM' A
#
# COMPACT_ATOMS: atom_id res chain seq x y z
N MET A 1 25.39 -5.73 -0.65
CA MET A 1 24.35 -6.78 -0.66
C MET A 1 23.14 -6.27 0.12
N VAL A 2 22.01 -6.05 -0.53
CA VAL A 2 20.74 -5.70 0.14
C VAL A 2 20.34 -6.90 1.00
N GLY A 3 20.35 -6.74 2.33
CA GLY A 3 20.04 -7.82 3.27
C GLY A 3 18.61 -8.36 3.06
N LEU A 4 18.38 -9.62 3.42
CA LEU A 4 17.07 -10.29 3.33
C LEU A 4 15.92 -9.49 3.99
N ARG A 5 16.22 -8.70 5.03
CA ARG A 5 15.26 -7.81 5.70
C ARG A 5 14.79 -6.66 4.81
N GLU A 6 15.71 -6.02 4.11
CA GLU A 6 15.39 -4.90 3.20
C GLU A 6 14.56 -5.37 2.01
N ARG A 7 14.81 -6.58 1.48
CA ARG A 7 13.99 -7.17 0.42
C ARG A 7 12.55 -7.41 0.86
N LYS A 8 12.34 -7.99 2.05
CA LYS A 8 11.00 -8.19 2.59
C LYS A 8 10.27 -6.86 2.78
N LYS A 9 10.96 -5.84 3.28
CA LYS A 9 10.42 -4.50 3.50
C LYS A 9 9.92 -3.86 2.19
N GLN A 10 10.73 -3.96 1.13
CA GLN A 10 10.35 -3.47 -0.20
C GLN A 10 9.19 -4.28 -0.80
N GLN A 11 9.18 -5.60 -0.60
CA GLN A 11 8.11 -6.46 -1.10
C GLN A 11 6.76 -6.14 -0.46
N THR A 12 6.72 -5.89 0.86
CA THR A 12 5.51 -5.46 1.56
C THR A 12 5.04 -4.09 1.05
N ARG A 13 5.95 -3.13 0.90
CA ARG A 13 5.62 -1.80 0.33
C ARG A 13 5.02 -1.93 -1.07
N GLN A 14 5.59 -2.78 -1.92
CA GLN A 14 5.13 -3.03 -3.28
C GLN A 14 3.72 -3.65 -3.29
N GLN A 15 3.46 -4.64 -2.42
CA GLN A 15 2.14 -5.27 -2.28
C GLN A 15 1.06 -4.26 -1.90
N ILE A 16 1.35 -3.39 -0.93
CA ILE A 16 0.42 -2.33 -0.50
C ILE A 16 0.10 -1.39 -1.66
N PHE A 17 1.13 -0.99 -2.41
CA PHE A 17 0.98 -0.09 -3.56
C PHE A 17 0.19 -0.72 -4.72
N GLU A 18 0.47 -1.98 -5.07
CA GLU A 18 -0.28 -2.68 -6.12
C GLU A 18 -1.75 -2.88 -5.73
N ALA A 19 -2.01 -3.22 -4.48
CA ALA A 19 -3.37 -3.34 -3.95
C ALA A 19 -4.11 -2.00 -3.98
N SER A 20 -3.46 -0.90 -3.58
CA SER A 20 -4.06 0.43 -3.60
C SER A 20 -4.39 0.87 -5.03
N GLN A 21 -3.44 0.74 -5.95
CA GLN A 21 -3.61 1.04 -7.37
C GLN A 21 -4.79 0.28 -7.99
N HIS A 22 -4.89 -1.02 -7.73
CA HIS A 22 -5.97 -1.85 -8.26
C HIS A 22 -7.35 -1.44 -7.72
N LEU A 23 -7.44 -1.09 -6.43
CA LEU A 23 -8.69 -0.61 -5.83
C LEU A 23 -9.05 0.79 -6.35
N PHE A 24 -8.07 1.71 -6.41
CA PHE A 24 -8.28 3.06 -6.93
C PHE A 24 -8.71 3.05 -8.39
N ALA A 25 -8.15 2.15 -9.22
CA ALA A 25 -8.54 2.01 -10.61
C ALA A 25 -9.98 1.48 -10.78
N ARG A 26 -10.48 0.68 -9.82
CA ARG A 26 -11.83 0.09 -9.89
C ARG A 26 -12.94 0.97 -9.32
N ARG A 27 -12.69 1.62 -8.19
CA ARG A 27 -13.71 2.37 -7.42
C ARG A 27 -13.40 3.86 -7.29
N GLY A 28 -12.23 4.31 -7.72
CA GLY A 28 -11.78 5.68 -7.55
C GLY A 28 -11.15 5.94 -6.19
N PHE A 29 -10.27 6.94 -6.15
CA PHE A 29 -9.54 7.33 -4.95
C PHE A 29 -10.46 7.65 -3.77
N ALA A 30 -11.54 8.40 -3.98
CA ALA A 30 -12.41 8.86 -2.90
C ALA A 30 -13.11 7.71 -2.15
N GLU A 31 -13.56 6.68 -2.87
CA GLU A 31 -14.32 5.57 -2.27
C GLU A 31 -13.44 4.56 -1.52
N VAL A 32 -12.21 4.32 -1.99
CA VAL A 32 -11.33 3.30 -1.41
C VAL A 32 -10.83 3.71 -0.03
N LYS A 33 -10.96 2.82 0.95
CA LYS A 33 -10.43 3.04 2.31
C LYS A 33 -9.08 2.36 2.51
N VAL A 34 -8.26 2.91 3.40
CA VAL A 34 -6.97 2.32 3.79
C VAL A 34 -7.15 0.91 4.35
N ALA A 35 -8.24 0.65 5.07
CA ALA A 35 -8.63 -0.68 5.54
C ALA A 35 -8.78 -1.71 4.41
N GLU A 36 -9.41 -1.33 3.30
CA GLU A 36 -9.60 -2.22 2.15
C GLU A 36 -8.27 -2.49 1.44
N VAL A 37 -7.39 -1.49 1.36
CA VAL A 37 -6.03 -1.66 0.85
C VAL A 37 -5.23 -2.61 1.74
N ALA A 38 -5.35 -2.48 3.06
CA ALA A 38 -4.70 -3.34 4.03
C ALA A 38 -5.16 -4.80 3.89
N GLU A 39 -6.47 -5.04 3.79
CA GLU A 39 -7.02 -6.36 3.52
C GLU A 39 -6.53 -6.93 2.18
N ALA A 40 -6.58 -6.13 1.11
CA ALA A 40 -6.16 -6.57 -0.21
C ALA A 40 -4.66 -6.88 -0.30
N ALA A 41 -3.83 -6.16 0.47
CA ALA A 41 -2.40 -6.40 0.60
C ALA A 41 -2.04 -7.45 1.68
N ASN A 42 -3.03 -8.01 2.37
CA ASN A 42 -2.86 -8.96 3.48
C ASN A 42 -1.94 -8.46 4.59
N VAL A 43 -2.12 -7.19 4.98
CA VAL A 43 -1.39 -6.53 6.06
C VAL A 43 -2.36 -5.82 7.01
N SER A 44 -1.87 -5.38 8.18
CA SER A 44 -2.67 -4.53 9.07
C SER A 44 -2.71 -3.09 8.55
N GLU A 45 -3.81 -2.38 8.82
CA GLU A 45 -3.91 -0.92 8.59
C GLU A 45 -2.72 -0.16 9.16
N MET A 46 -2.26 -0.52 10.35
CA MET A 46 -1.08 0.10 10.97
C MET A 46 0.19 -0.10 10.14
N THR A 47 0.32 -1.24 9.46
CA THR A 47 1.43 -1.49 8.54
C THR A 47 1.31 -0.60 7.31
N VAL A 48 0.11 -0.41 6.77
CA VAL A 48 -0.11 0.54 5.67
C VAL A 48 0.26 1.95 6.10
N TYR A 49 -0.24 2.44 7.23
CA TYR A 49 0.11 3.76 7.77
C TYR A 49 1.61 3.92 8.06
N ASN A 50 2.32 2.85 8.45
CA ASN A 50 3.77 2.87 8.64
C ASN A 50 4.54 3.10 7.33
N TYR A 51 4.03 2.63 6.18
CA TYR A 51 4.66 2.84 4.87
C TYR A 51 4.13 4.07 4.14
N PHE A 52 2.85 4.36 4.31
CA PHE A 52 2.10 5.43 3.65
C PHE A 52 1.23 6.12 4.69
N PRO A 53 1.75 7.19 5.33
CA PRO A 53 1.06 7.85 6.44
C PRO A 53 -0.24 8.52 6.01
N THR A 54 -0.37 8.89 4.74
CA THR A 54 -1.59 9.46 4.18
C THR A 54 -2.16 8.62 3.05
N LYS A 55 -3.47 8.77 2.83
CA LYS A 55 -4.15 8.17 1.68
C LYS A 55 -3.60 8.73 0.36
N GLU A 56 -3.22 10.00 0.34
CA GLU A 56 -2.60 10.64 -0.82
C GLU A 56 -1.24 10.00 -1.15
N ASP A 57 -0.43 9.67 -0.14
CA ASP A 57 0.84 8.94 -0.37
C ASP A 57 0.60 7.60 -1.07
N LEU A 58 -0.48 6.88 -0.75
CA LEU A 58 -0.85 5.63 -1.45
C LEU A 58 -1.15 5.86 -2.94
N PHE A 59 -1.62 7.06 -3.30
CA PHE A 59 -1.96 7.43 -4.67
C PHE A 59 -0.74 7.95 -5.43
N TYR A 60 0.07 8.81 -4.81
CA TYR A 60 1.26 9.41 -5.42
C TYR A 60 2.48 8.50 -5.43
N ALA A 61 2.50 7.39 -4.68
CA ALA A 61 3.64 6.48 -4.61
C ALA A 61 4.10 5.90 -5.97
N GLY A 62 3.26 6.00 -7.00
CA GLY A 62 3.52 5.53 -8.37
C GLY A 62 3.80 6.61 -9.40
N MET A 63 3.74 7.89 -9.01
CA MET A 63 3.91 9.06 -9.87
C MET A 63 5.30 9.66 -9.67
#